data_AF-A0A967UYS7-F1
#
_entry.id   AF-A0A967UYS7-F1
#
_cell.length_a   1.000
_cell.length_b   1.000
_cell.length_c   1.000
_cell.angle_alpha   90.00
_cell.angle_beta   90.00
_cell.angle_gamma   90.00
#
_symmetry.space_group_name_H-M   'P 1'
#
loop_
_entity.id
_entity.type
_entity.pdbx_description
1 polymer ?
#
loop_
_entity_poly.entity_id
_entity_poly.type
_entity_poly.pdbx_seq_one_letter_code
_entity_poly.pdbx_strand_id
1 'polypeptide(L)' 'RWATRNGAAVAGRSDELGSIESGYLADLLVVDGDPSQDLAVLTERENLSAIMK' A
#
# COMPACT_ATOMS: atom_id res chain seq x y z
N ARG A 1 -6.61 -5.02 0.75
CA ARG A 1 -6.69 -6.01 -0.37
C ARG A 1 -7.05 -5.33 -1.69
N TRP A 2 -8.18 -4.61 -1.77
CA TRP A 2 -8.60 -3.93 -3.01
C TRP A 2 -7.62 -2.84 -3.49
N ALA A 3 -7.00 -2.10 -2.57
CA ALA A 3 -6.02 -1.05 -2.89
C ALA A 3 -4.56 -1.54 -3.02
N THR A 4 -4.31 -2.84 -2.98
CA THR A 4 -2.95 -3.41 -3.12
C THR A 4 -3.00 -4.58 -4.11
N ARG A 5 -2.96 -5.82 -3.64
CA ARG A 5 -2.91 -7.03 -4.48
C ARG A 5 -3.98 -7.09 -5.57
N ASN A 6 -5.24 -6.79 -5.25
CA ASN A 6 -6.30 -6.88 -6.27
C ASN A 6 -6.19 -5.72 -7.28
N GLY A 7 -5.74 -4.54 -6.84
CA GLY A 7 -5.45 -3.42 -7.73
C GLY A 7 -4.33 -3.77 -8.72
N ALA A 8 -3.27 -4.43 -8.24
CA ALA A 8 -2.20 -4.97 -9.09
C ALA A 8 -2.73 -5.97 -10.11
N ALA A 9 -3.61 -6.89 -9.70
CA ALA A 9 -4.22 -7.87 -10.60
C ALA A 9 -5.08 -7.22 -11.68
N VAL A 10 -5.92 -6.24 -11.33
CA VAL A 10 -6.71 -5.48 -12.30
C VAL A 10 -5.81 -4.70 -13.27
N ALA A 11 -4.67 -4.21 -12.79
CA ALA A 11 -3.67 -3.54 -13.61
C ALA A 11 -2.80 -4.50 -14.45
N GLY A 12 -2.96 -5.81 -14.31
CA GLY A 12 -2.13 -6.81 -15.00
C GLY A 12 -0.69 -6.90 -14.49
N ARG A 13 -0.42 -6.45 -13.26
CA ARG A 13 0.92 -6.31 -12.65
C ARG A 13 1.07 -7.10 -11.34
N SER A 14 0.34 -8.21 -11.20
CA SER A 14 0.37 -9.07 -10.01
C SER A 14 1.76 -9.58 -9.64
N ASP A 15 2.64 -9.72 -10.62
CA ASP A 15 4.00 -10.27 -10.46
C ASP A 15 5.04 -9.17 -10.16
N GLU A 16 4.61 -7.90 -10.11
CA GLU A 16 5.49 -6.75 -9.95
C GLU A 16 5.17 -5.90 -8.70
N LEU A 17 3.91 -5.82 -8.27
CA LEU A 17 3.49 -4.94 -7.17
C LEU A 17 2.24 -5.44 -6.42
N GLY A 18 1.90 -4.75 -5.33
CA GLY A 18 0.67 -4.97 -4.57
C GLY A 18 0.80 -5.97 -3.42
N SER A 19 1.99 -6.52 -3.20
CA SER A 19 2.39 -7.38 -2.08
C SER A 19 3.79 -6.99 -1.61
N ILE A 20 4.13 -7.30 -0.35
CA ILE A 20 5.47 -7.09 0.21
C ILE A 20 6.27 -8.39 0.02
N GLU A 21 6.98 -8.50 -1.10
CA GLU A 21 7.71 -9.70 -1.50
C GLU A 21 9.04 -9.34 -2.20
N SER A 22 10.01 -10.25 -2.19
CA SER A 22 11.30 -10.00 -2.87
C SER A 22 11.11 -10.00 -4.39
N GLY A 23 11.77 -9.08 -5.09
CA GLY A 23 11.64 -8.92 -6.54
C GLY A 23 10.47 -8.03 -6.98
N TYR A 24 9.58 -7.65 -6.06
CA TYR A 24 8.51 -6.68 -6.30
C TYR A 24 9.04 -5.25 -6.18
N LEU A 25 8.33 -4.30 -6.79
CA LEU A 25 8.59 -2.87 -6.65
C LEU A 25 8.43 -2.43 -5.20
N ALA A 26 9.28 -1.50 -4.77
CA ALA A 26 9.25 -0.92 -3.43
C ALA A 26 8.17 0.17 -3.29
N ASP A 27 6.97 -0.08 -3.80
CA ASP A 27 5.81 0.81 -3.68
C ASP A 27 5.18 0.60 -2.30
N LEU A 28 5.65 1.39 -1.33
CA LEU A 28 5.33 1.24 0.09
C LEU A 28 4.83 2.55 0.70
N LEU A 29 3.84 2.42 1.58
CA LEU A 29 3.30 3.49 2.40
C LEU A 29 3.52 3.15 3.87
N VAL A 30 4.17 4.03 4.62
CA VAL A 30 4.30 3.92 6.08
C VAL A 30 3.31 4.89 6.70
N VAL A 31 2.50 4.38 7.63
CA VAL A 31 1.42 5.12 8.27
C VAL A 31 1.50 4.98 9.78
N ASP A 32 1.36 6.08 10.49
CA ASP A 32 1.24 6.12 11.95
C ASP A 32 -0.22 5.80 12.35
N GLY A 33 -0.50 4.50 12.48
CA GLY A 33 -1.83 3.98 12.83
C GLY A 33 -2.14 2.64 12.15
N ASP A 34 -3.26 2.00 12.52
CA ASP A 34 -3.71 0.75 11.90
C ASP A 34 -4.92 0.99 10.98
N PRO A 35 -4.73 1.00 9.64
CA PRO A 35 -5.82 1.23 8.68
C PRO A 35 -6.84 0.08 8.62
N SER A 36 -6.58 -1.06 9.26
CA SER A 36 -7.57 -2.13 9.41
C SER A 36 -8.58 -1.85 10.51
N GLN A 37 -8.23 -0.99 11.48
CA GLN A 37 -9.08 -0.59 12.60
C GLN A 37 -9.73 0.78 12.37
N ASP A 38 -9.02 1.71 11.74
CA ASP A 38 -9.52 3.04 11.41
C ASP A 38 -9.01 3.50 10.04
N LEU A 39 -9.93 3.71 9.09
CA LEU A 39 -9.56 4.15 7.74
C LEU A 39 -9.17 5.63 7.68
N ALA A 40 -9.52 6.45 8.68
CA ALA A 40 -9.20 7.89 8.70
C ALA A 40 -7.69 8.14 8.66
N VAL A 41 -6.89 7.23 9.22
CA VAL A 41 -5.42 7.30 9.24
C VAL A 41 -4.79 7.39 7.83
N LEU A 42 -5.49 6.92 6.79
CA LEU A 42 -5.03 7.01 5.41
C LEU A 42 -5.33 8.36 4.74
N THR A 43 -6.27 9.13 5.31
CA THR A 43 -6.72 10.42 4.75
C THR A 43 -6.02 11.61 5.39
N GLU A 44 -5.59 11.45 6.64
CA GLU A 44 -4.88 12.47 7.39
C GLU A 44 -3.39 12.47 7.03
N ARG A 45 -2.94 13.53 6.37
CA ARG A 45 -1.59 13.60 5.79
C ARG A 45 -0.48 13.52 6.84
N GLU A 46 -0.75 13.97 8.06
CA GLU A 46 0.17 13.89 9.19
C GLU A 46 0.46 12.46 9.65
N ASN A 47 -0.44 11.52 9.35
CA ASN A 47 -0.23 10.10 9.65
C ASN A 47 0.60 9.40 8.57
N LEU A 48 0.98 10.04 7.46
CA LEU A 48 1.77 9.43 6.39
C LEU A 48 3.27 9.67 6.60
N SER A 49 3.93 8.79 7.34
CA SER A 49 5.33 8.95 7.75
C SER A 49 6.33 8.81 6.59
N ALA A 50 6.02 7.98 5.59
CA ALA A 50 6.86 7.83 4.40
C ALA A 50 6.10 7.28 3.18
N ILE A 51 6.54 7.67 1.98
CA ILE A 51 6.05 7.16 0.69
C ILE A 51 7.28 6.79 -0.15
N MET A 52 7.35 5.53 -0.59
CA MET A 52 8.42 5.00 -1.44
C MET A 52 7.83 4.47 -2.74
N LYS A 53 8.55 4.60 -3.86
CA LYS A 53 8.18 4.10 -5.19
C LYS A 53 9.37 3.49 -5.90
#